data_AF-A0A5M9TYW2-F1
#
_entry.id   AF-A0A5M9TYW2-F1
#
_cell.length_a   1.000
_cell.length_b   1.000
_cell.length_c   1.000
_cell.angle_alpha   90.00
_cell.angle_beta   90.00
_cell.angle_gamma   90.00
#
_symmetry.space_group_name_H-M   'P 1'
#
loop_
_entity.id
_entity.type
_entity.pdbx_description
1 polymer ?
#
loop_
_entity_poly.entity_id
_entity_poly.type
_entity_poly.pdbx_seq_one_letter_code
_entity_poly.pdbx_strand_id
1 'polypeptide(L)'
;MENVIEKLRELIGDGYEGEVWDETHEEVDSLLDTPQPDGYAVENVESTFEDGGRWSNYQTDVYQVTQEDGKVAYFQIGRDVPATEMQDGMDLSTIIREVVPQEVVRTEYVYGRSA
;
A
#
# COMPACT_ATOMS: atom_id res chain seq x y z
N MET A 1 -6.91 -10.99 -21.68
CA MET A 1 -6.18 -9.97 -20.92
C MET A 1 -6.08 -10.47 -19.49
N GLU A 2 -4.92 -10.35 -18.87
CA GLU A 2 -4.66 -10.91 -17.53
C GLU A 2 -5.30 -10.03 -16.47
N ASN A 3 -5.96 -10.62 -15.47
CA ASN A 3 -6.64 -9.87 -14.43
C ASN A 3 -5.63 -9.43 -13.36
N VAL A 4 -5.14 -8.19 -13.47
CA VAL A 4 -4.24 -7.54 -12.50
C VAL A 4 -4.68 -7.70 -11.04
N ILE A 5 -5.97 -7.56 -10.71
CA ILE A 5 -6.46 -7.74 -9.35
C ILE A 5 -6.20 -9.17 -8.85
N GLU A 6 -6.50 -10.18 -9.65
CA GLU A 6 -6.22 -11.58 -9.29
C GLU A 6 -4.72 -11.84 -9.19
N LYS A 7 -3.92 -11.27 -10.08
CA LYS A 7 -2.45 -11.38 -10.02
C LYS A 7 -1.89 -10.77 -8.74
N LEU A 8 -2.38 -9.59 -8.34
CA LEU A 8 -1.99 -8.97 -7.07
C LEU A 8 -2.41 -9.84 -5.88
N ARG A 9 -3.60 -10.45 -5.91
CA ARG A 9 -4.04 -11.40 -4.88
C ARG A 9 -3.16 -12.65 -4.81
N GLU A 10 -2.74 -13.19 -5.95
CA GLU A 10 -1.84 -14.34 -6.01
C GLU A 10 -0.45 -14.02 -5.45
N LEU A 11 0.07 -12.83 -5.73
CA LEU A 11 1.37 -12.38 -5.24
C LEU A 11 1.37 -12.12 -3.74
N ILE A 12 0.29 -11.53 -3.21
CA ILE A 12 0.23 -11.11 -1.79
C ILE A 12 -0.41 -12.16 -0.87
N GLY A 13 -1.22 -13.09 -1.38
CA GLY A 13 -1.98 -14.03 -0.55
C GLY A 13 -2.86 -13.32 0.49
N ASP A 14 -2.74 -13.73 1.76
CA ASP A 14 -3.40 -13.09 2.90
C ASP A 14 -2.67 -11.82 3.41
N GLY A 15 -1.60 -11.41 2.72
CA GLY A 15 -0.72 -10.30 3.06
C GLY A 15 0.74 -10.68 2.81
N TYR A 16 1.50 -9.75 2.23
CA TYR A 16 2.95 -9.88 2.04
C TYR A 16 3.70 -9.02 3.06
N GLU A 17 4.76 -9.57 3.64
CA GLU A 17 5.75 -8.88 4.48
C GLU A 17 7.14 -9.34 4.03
N GLY A 18 7.99 -8.41 3.62
CA GLY A 18 9.32 -8.71 3.08
C GLY A 18 10.19 -7.47 2.92
N GLU A 19 11.27 -7.59 2.15
CA GLU A 19 12.21 -6.48 1.89
C GLU A 19 11.79 -5.67 0.65
N VAL A 20 12.18 -4.40 0.60
CA VAL A 20 11.94 -3.50 -0.56
C VAL A 20 12.65 -3.99 -1.84
N TRP A 21 13.64 -4.87 -1.74
CA TRP A 21 14.41 -5.35 -2.88
C TRP A 21 14.01 -6.77 -3.34
N ASP A 22 12.96 -7.33 -2.75
CA ASP A 22 12.52 -8.68 -3.10
C ASP A 22 11.78 -8.70 -4.45
N GLU A 23 11.87 -9.83 -5.17
CA GLU A 23 11.23 -10.01 -6.48
C GLU A 23 9.72 -9.73 -6.44
N THR A 24 9.03 -10.13 -5.36
CA THR A 24 7.60 -9.86 -5.17
C THR A 24 7.30 -8.36 -5.06
N HIS A 25 8.19 -7.59 -4.43
CA HIS A 25 8.06 -6.14 -4.35
C HIS A 25 8.20 -5.50 -5.74
N GLU A 26 9.25 -5.85 -6.48
CA GLU A 26 9.48 -5.33 -7.84
C GLU A 26 8.30 -5.67 -8.77
N GLU A 27 7.74 -6.87 -8.65
CA GLU A 27 6.58 -7.28 -9.44
C GLU A 27 5.33 -6.46 -9.09
N VAL A 28 5.06 -6.20 -7.82
CA VAL A 28 3.91 -5.38 -7.40
C VAL A 28 4.07 -3.93 -7.85
N ASP A 29 5.26 -3.36 -7.72
CA ASP A 29 5.55 -2.00 -8.20
C ASP A 29 5.41 -1.90 -9.71
N SER A 30 5.83 -2.92 -10.45
CA SER A 30 5.61 -2.97 -11.90
C SER A 30 4.12 -3.00 -12.28
N LEU A 31 3.23 -3.54 -11.44
CA LEU A 31 1.79 -3.58 -11.71
C LEU A 31 1.09 -2.27 -11.36
N LEU A 32 1.66 -1.49 -10.43
CA LEU A 32 1.02 -0.29 -9.88
C LEU A 32 1.62 1.01 -10.41
N ASP A 33 2.90 1.03 -10.79
CA ASP A 33 3.66 2.24 -11.15
C ASP A 33 4.04 2.31 -12.65
N THR A 34 3.81 1.24 -13.42
CA THR A 34 4.09 1.22 -14.88
C THR A 34 3.01 2.00 -15.64
N PRO A 35 3.34 2.72 -16.74
CA PRO A 35 2.34 3.34 -17.62
C PRO A 35 1.24 2.35 -17.96
N GLN A 36 0.03 2.70 -17.51
CA GLN A 36 -1.17 1.85 -17.56
C GLN A 36 -1.37 1.31 -18.97
N PRO A 37 -1.15 0.01 -19.22
CA PRO A 37 -1.45 -0.58 -20.51
C PRO A 37 -2.99 -0.58 -20.70
N ASP A 38 -3.42 -0.53 -21.96
CA ASP A 38 -4.85 -0.64 -22.32
C ASP A 38 -5.46 -1.87 -21.62
N GLY A 39 -6.38 -1.67 -20.67
CA GLY A 39 -6.97 -2.79 -19.93
C GLY A 39 -7.34 -2.55 -18.47
N TYR A 40 -6.66 -1.63 -17.79
CA TYR A 40 -6.93 -1.28 -16.40
C TYR A 40 -6.41 0.11 -16.06
N ALA A 41 -6.92 0.69 -14.98
CA ALA A 41 -6.48 1.96 -14.43
C ALA A 41 -6.02 1.77 -12.98
N VAL A 42 -4.96 2.48 -12.58
CA VAL A 42 -4.43 2.49 -11.23
C VAL A 42 -4.38 3.92 -10.73
N GLU A 43 -4.97 4.20 -9.58
CA GLU A 43 -4.97 5.54 -8.97
C GLU A 43 -4.48 5.43 -7.53
N ASN A 44 -3.49 6.24 -7.15
CA ASN A 44 -3.16 6.44 -5.74
C ASN A 44 -4.24 7.34 -5.12
N VAL A 45 -5.06 6.78 -4.23
CA VAL A 45 -6.22 7.45 -3.63
C VAL A 45 -5.94 8.01 -2.24
N GLU A 46 -4.89 7.50 -1.58
CA GLU A 46 -4.48 7.96 -0.26
C GLU A 46 -2.97 7.73 -0.07
N SER A 47 -2.32 8.70 0.56
CA SER A 47 -0.90 8.61 0.93
C SER A 47 -0.71 9.24 2.30
N THR A 48 -0.09 8.50 3.21
CA THR A 48 0.22 8.93 4.59
C THR A 48 1.70 8.71 4.86
N PHE A 49 2.31 9.68 5.55
CA PHE A 49 3.71 9.64 5.93
C PHE A 49 3.83 9.81 7.45
N GLU A 50 4.53 8.87 8.09
CA GLU A 50 4.83 8.86 9.51
C GLU A 50 6.34 9.06 9.72
N ASP A 51 6.69 10.23 10.24
CA ASP A 51 8.04 10.55 10.72
C ASP A 51 8.20 9.96 12.12
N GLY A 52 9.22 9.11 12.33
CA GLY A 52 9.30 8.40 13.61
C GLY A 52 10.61 7.75 13.99
N GLY A 53 11.53 7.54 13.05
CA GLY A 53 12.78 6.83 13.33
C GLY A 53 14.02 7.68 13.11
N ARG A 54 15.02 7.44 13.96
CA ARG A 54 16.40 7.88 13.70
C ARG A 54 16.96 7.28 12.39
N TRP A 55 16.42 6.15 11.96
CA TRP A 55 16.98 5.33 10.90
C TRP A 55 16.03 5.18 9.70
N SER A 56 14.73 5.07 9.92
CA SER A 56 13.70 4.99 8.88
C SER A 56 12.47 5.80 9.25
N ASN A 57 11.73 6.23 8.24
CA ASN A 57 10.34 6.70 8.35
C ASN A 57 9.41 5.64 7.76
N TYR A 58 8.11 5.80 7.95
CA TYR A 58 7.12 4.88 7.39
C TYR A 58 6.18 5.61 6.43
N GLN A 59 6.05 5.08 5.22
CA GLN A 59 5.14 5.60 4.19
C GLN A 59 4.06 4.56 3.92
N THR A 60 2.81 4.98 3.86
CA THR A 60 1.67 4.14 3.48
C THR A 60 0.95 4.76 2.29
N ASP A 61 0.82 4.00 1.21
CA ASP A 61 0.09 4.36 0.00
C ASP A 61 -1.06 3.39 -0.25
N VAL A 62 -2.21 3.90 -0.69
CA VAL A 62 -3.38 3.11 -1.06
C VAL A 62 -3.68 3.33 -2.54
N TYR A 63 -3.71 2.23 -3.29
CA TYR A 63 -3.99 2.23 -4.72
C TYR A 63 -5.36 1.62 -5.00
N GLN A 64 -6.15 2.30 -5.82
CA GLN A 64 -7.36 1.78 -6.44
C GLN A 64 -6.99 1.19 -7.80
N VAL A 65 -7.32 -0.09 -8.02
CA VAL A 65 -7.14 -0.79 -9.30
C VAL A 65 -8.52 -1.02 -9.91
N THR A 66 -8.73 -0.50 -11.12
CA THR A 66 -9.99 -0.61 -11.88
C THR A 66 -9.76 -1.39 -13.16
N GLN A 67 -10.45 -2.50 -13.34
CA GLN A 67 -10.38 -3.32 -14.55
C GLN A 67 -11.33 -2.81 -15.65
N GLU A 68 -11.07 -3.20 -16.90
CA GLU A 68 -11.97 -2.97 -18.05
C GLU A 68 -13.41 -3.46 -17.81
N ASP A 69 -13.58 -4.56 -17.07
CA ASP A 69 -14.90 -5.12 -16.74
C ASP A 69 -15.63 -4.36 -15.62
N GLY A 70 -15.03 -3.28 -15.12
CA GLY A 70 -15.56 -2.41 -14.07
C GLY A 70 -15.31 -2.90 -12.65
N LYS A 71 -14.58 -4.01 -12.45
CA LYS A 71 -14.18 -4.44 -11.10
C LYS A 71 -13.17 -3.47 -10.50
N VAL A 72 -13.35 -3.19 -9.22
CA VAL A 72 -12.47 -2.31 -8.44
C VAL A 72 -11.97 -3.07 -7.21
N ALA A 73 -10.67 -2.95 -6.93
CA ALA A 73 -10.06 -3.42 -5.69
C ALA A 73 -9.07 -2.37 -5.17
N TYR A 74 -8.80 -2.40 -3.86
CA TYR A 74 -7.89 -1.48 -3.22
C TYR A 74 -6.74 -2.24 -2.56
N PHE A 75 -5.53 -1.74 -2.75
CA PHE A 75 -4.32 -2.33 -2.19
C PHE A 75 -3.56 -1.28 -1.40
N GLN A 76 -3.20 -1.63 -0.16
CA GLN A 76 -2.34 -0.81 0.67
C GLN A 76 -0.91 -1.33 0.59
N ILE A 77 0.03 -0.42 0.38
CA ILE A 77 1.47 -0.65 0.44
C ILE A 77 2.03 0.18 1.59
N GLY A 78 2.67 -0.47 2.55
CA GLY A 78 3.44 0.18 3.60
C GLY A 78 4.93 -0.06 3.38
N ARG A 79 5.76 0.97 3.49
CA ARG A 79 7.21 0.90 3.25
C ARG A 79 7.97 1.62 4.36
N ASP A 80 9.04 1.00 4.83
CA ASP A 80 10.09 1.76 5.48
C ASP A 80 10.83 2.57 4.42
N VAL A 81 10.97 3.87 4.63
CA VAL A 81 11.70 4.77 3.74
C VAL A 81 12.85 5.45 4.48
N PRO A 82 13.92 5.86 3.77
CA PRO A 82 15.04 6.55 4.38
C PRO A 82 14.68 7.76 5.24
N ALA A 83 15.19 7.78 6.47
CA ALA A 83 15.32 9.02 7.24
C ALA A 83 16.47 9.88 6.66
N THR A 84 16.41 11.19 6.84
CA THR A 84 17.40 12.13 6.29
C THR A 84 18.82 11.95 6.83
N GLU A 85 18.99 11.25 7.97
CA GLU A 85 20.28 10.94 8.59
C GLU A 85 20.89 9.58 8.13
N MET A 86 20.32 8.95 7.08
CA MET A 86 20.66 7.57 6.68
C MET A 86 22.12 7.32 6.23
N GLN A 87 22.48 6.03 6.26
CA GLN A 87 23.65 5.45 5.61
C GLN A 87 23.23 4.60 4.40
N ASP A 88 24.04 4.57 3.34
CA ASP A 88 23.77 3.76 2.14
C ASP A 88 23.63 2.27 2.45
N GLY A 89 22.64 1.61 1.85
CA GLY A 89 22.47 0.14 1.91
C GLY A 89 21.68 -0.39 3.11
N MET A 90 20.80 0.41 3.71
CA MET A 90 19.88 -0.09 4.75
C MET A 90 18.85 -1.07 4.20
N ASP A 91 18.61 -2.12 4.97
CA ASP A 91 17.53 -3.07 4.78
C ASP A 91 16.22 -2.42 5.24
N LEU A 92 15.23 -2.38 4.35
CA LEU A 92 13.95 -1.69 4.55
C LEU A 92 12.81 -2.66 4.26
N SER A 93 11.80 -2.64 5.11
CA SER A 93 10.65 -3.53 4.99
C SER A 93 9.56 -2.96 4.08
N THR A 94 8.79 -3.86 3.48
CA THR A 94 7.54 -3.56 2.78
C THR A 94 6.44 -4.51 3.24
N ILE A 95 5.23 -3.96 3.36
CA ILE A 95 3.99 -4.69 3.61
C ILE A 95 3.02 -4.39 2.48
N ILE A 96 2.36 -5.42 1.93
CA ILE A 96 1.31 -5.25 0.91
C ILE A 96 0.09 -6.06 1.30
N ARG A 97 -1.10 -5.46 1.22
CA ARG A 97 -2.37 -6.13 1.52
C ARG A 97 -3.54 -5.57 0.72
N GLU A 98 -4.51 -6.42 0.39
CA GLU A 98 -5.82 -5.95 -0.09
C GLU A 98 -6.60 -5.33 1.07
N VAL A 99 -7.23 -4.17 0.82
CA VAL A 99 -8.00 -3.44 1.83
C VAL A 99 -9.39 -3.10 1.30
N VAL A 100 -10.34 -2.90 2.22
CA VAL A 100 -11.67 -2.41 1.89
C VAL A 100 -11.79 -1.00 2.48
N PRO A 101 -12.00 0.05 1.65
CA PRO A 101 -12.20 1.40 2.15
C PRO A 101 -13.36 1.47 3.15
N GLN A 102 -13.17 2.24 4.22
CA GLN A 102 -14.18 2.46 5.26
C GLN A 102 -14.47 3.96 5.34
N GLU A 103 -15.74 4.34 5.19
CA GLU A 103 -16.18 5.73 5.41
C GLU A 103 -16.58 5.93 6.88
N VAL A 104 -15.93 6.90 7.55
CA VAL A 104 -16.35 7.30 8.90
C VAL A 104 -17.62 8.13 8.80
N VAL A 105 -18.77 7.51 9.07
CA VAL A 105 -20.08 8.20 9.03
C VAL A 105 -20.37 9.04 10.27
N ARG A 106 -19.75 8.74 11.42
CA ARG A 106 -20.01 9.44 12.69
C ARG A 106 -18.89 9.22 13.72
N THR A 107 -18.46 10.30 14.35
CA THR A 107 -17.59 10.26 15.54
C THR A 107 -18.37 10.78 16.76
N GLU A 108 -18.51 9.96 17.80
CA GLU A 108 -19.20 10.34 19.04
C GLU A 108 -18.22 10.48 20.20
N TYR A 109 -18.26 11.60 20.91
CA TYR A 109 -17.48 11.83 22.12
C TYR A 109 -18.32 11.49 23.36
N VAL A 110 -17.89 10.48 24.13
CA VAL A 110 -18.51 10.11 25.40
C VAL A 110 -17.69 10.65 26.56
N TYR A 111 -18.28 11.55 27.35
CA TYR A 111 -17.67 12.03 28.59
C TYR A 111 -17.64 10.89 29.60
N GLY A 112 -16.44 10.40 29.94
CA GLY A 112 -16.24 9.52 31.07
C GLY A 112 -16.60 10.25 32.37
N ARG A 113 -17.48 9.68 33.20
CA ARG A 113 -17.66 10.15 34.56
C ARG A 113 -16.33 9.94 35.30
N SER A 114 -15.68 11.03 35.70
CA SER A 114 -14.60 10.98 36.68
C SER A 114 -15.13 10.27 37.93
N ALA A 115 -14.43 9.21 38.36
CA ALA A 115 -14.72 8.47 39.59
C ALA A 115 -14.32 9.29 40.83
#